data_AF-A0A2G2DGQ5-F1
#
_entry.id   AF-A0A2G2DGQ5-F1
#
_cell.length_a   1.000
_cell.length_b   1.000
_cell.length_c   1.000
_cell.angle_alpha   90.00
_cell.angle_beta   90.00
_cell.angle_gamma   90.00
#
_symmetry.space_group_name_H-M   'P 1'
#
loop_
_entity.id
_entity.type
_entity.pdbx_description
1 polymer ?
#
loop_
_entity_poly.entity_id
_entity_poly.type
_entity_poly.pdbx_seq_one_letter_code
_entity_poly.pdbx_strand_id
1 'polypeptide(L)'
;MLLNVSRLCYQGLLVLMVIHEMEDYYDYFLKHRALSDALHLIDSTNFFWKNIMAHPNYDAYRQERNWVQYLNKSKCQTLVVGGWNDEQNLYGILNSFKKMAADAPESNAQLVLGPWSHGHPKRRDTAYYLGDIFYGDDLSKNYQEQVEFKYFEFHLKEKGTALDFRARVFDTGSKQWVNYQDDPFDDDLEELTFYLNPNGSLSEELTTESTTYISDPDHPVPFLKEDDFHILAPKHYMTDDQRFVSKRADVLSFVSEPLKNSITVQGEIKALIQFASDHEDADLYVKIIDVFPMDRLPLATDKPGVKMNGFQHLVRCGYIRGRYHESFETPAPLIPGEKTAIQVPLLEVLHTFKPGHRIMIQIQSSMFPLFDLNPQKYIENIYEAVDSDFESAQHKVFGDSKVILPVVKD
;
A
#
# COMPACT_ATOMS: atom_id res chain seq x y z
N MET A 1 -9.93 -6.04 -3.55
CA MET A 1 -10.10 -6.78 -4.82
C MET A 1 -9.38 -6.14 -6.03
N LEU A 2 -8.81 -4.93 -5.88
CA LEU A 2 -8.13 -4.19 -6.97
C LEU A 2 -6.69 -4.65 -7.28
N LEU A 3 -6.05 -5.45 -6.41
CA LEU A 3 -4.67 -5.90 -6.63
C LEU A 3 -4.52 -7.10 -7.59
N ASN A 4 -5.61 -7.77 -7.97
CA ASN A 4 -5.55 -8.95 -8.85
C ASN A 4 -5.50 -8.62 -10.35
N VAL A 5 -5.62 -7.35 -10.73
CA VAL A 5 -5.61 -6.90 -12.13
C VAL A 5 -4.19 -6.95 -12.72
N SER A 6 -3.15 -6.87 -11.89
CA SER A 6 -1.74 -6.85 -12.32
C SER A 6 -1.26 -8.17 -12.96
N ARG A 7 -1.92 -9.31 -12.68
CA ARG A 7 -1.49 -10.63 -13.14
C ARG A 7 -2.02 -11.04 -14.51
N LEU A 8 -2.94 -10.28 -15.10
CA LEU A 8 -3.66 -10.68 -16.31
C LEU A 8 -3.33 -9.85 -17.55
N CYS A 9 -2.72 -8.68 -17.39
CA CYS A 9 -1.86 -8.09 -18.43
C CYS A 9 -0.66 -9.00 -18.79
N TYR A 10 -0.41 -10.03 -17.98
CA TYR A 10 0.86 -10.75 -17.89
C TYR A 10 1.12 -11.80 -18.98
N GLN A 11 0.08 -12.39 -19.61
CA GLN A 11 0.35 -13.30 -20.74
C GLN A 11 0.71 -12.56 -22.04
N GLY A 12 0.34 -11.27 -22.17
CA GLY A 12 0.87 -10.37 -23.20
C GLY A 12 2.22 -9.78 -22.81
N LEU A 13 2.38 -9.33 -21.56
CA LEU A 13 3.61 -8.68 -21.08
C LEU A 13 4.83 -9.61 -20.95
N LEU A 14 4.66 -10.91 -20.68
CA LEU A 14 5.79 -11.85 -20.66
C LEU A 14 6.45 -12.02 -22.03
N VAL A 15 5.71 -11.81 -23.12
CA VAL A 15 6.25 -11.79 -24.49
C VAL A 15 7.02 -10.48 -24.74
N LEU A 16 6.60 -9.38 -24.13
CA LEU A 16 7.32 -8.09 -24.18
C LEU A 16 8.65 -8.10 -23.41
N MET A 17 8.70 -8.77 -22.25
CA MET A 17 9.88 -8.78 -21.37
C MET A 17 11.12 -9.46 -21.97
N VAL A 18 10.96 -10.32 -22.98
CA VAL A 18 12.11 -10.97 -23.66
C VAL A 18 12.63 -10.15 -24.85
N ILE A 19 11.90 -9.11 -25.28
CA ILE A 19 12.16 -8.42 -26.56
C ILE A 19 12.79 -7.01 -26.39
N HIS A 20 12.76 -6.40 -25.19
CA HIS A 20 13.20 -5.00 -24.97
C HIS A 20 14.29 -4.82 -23.90
N GLU A 21 15.35 -5.63 -23.87
CA GLU A 21 16.50 -5.46 -22.94
C GLU A 21 17.34 -4.16 -23.16
N MET A 22 16.84 -3.15 -23.87
CA MET A 22 17.62 -1.96 -24.28
C MET A 22 16.98 -0.59 -24.03
N GLU A 23 15.67 -0.48 -23.76
CA GLU A 23 15.02 0.81 -23.50
C GLU A 23 14.81 1.03 -22.00
N ASP A 24 14.94 2.29 -21.56
CA ASP A 24 14.50 2.73 -20.24
C ASP A 24 12.99 2.46 -20.10
N TYR A 25 12.59 1.70 -19.08
CA TYR A 25 11.22 1.21 -18.95
C TYR A 25 10.26 2.36 -18.65
N TYR A 26 10.67 3.34 -17.84
CA TYR A 26 9.88 4.54 -17.60
C TYR A 26 9.54 5.25 -18.92
N ASP A 27 10.54 5.52 -19.76
CA ASP A 27 10.34 6.15 -21.07
C ASP A 27 9.51 5.27 -22.02
N TYR A 28 9.72 3.95 -22.00
CA TYR A 28 8.94 3.00 -22.80
C TYR A 28 7.45 3.06 -22.47
N PHE A 29 7.10 2.99 -21.18
CA PHE A 29 5.70 3.06 -20.75
C PHE A 29 5.12 4.45 -20.99
N LEU A 30 5.91 5.52 -20.82
CA LEU A 30 5.43 6.89 -21.03
C LEU A 30 5.07 7.15 -22.50
N LYS A 31 5.84 6.60 -23.46
CA LYS A 31 5.50 6.61 -24.90
C LYS A 31 4.19 5.87 -25.23
N HIS A 32 3.73 5.00 -24.33
CA HIS A 32 2.49 4.21 -24.44
C HIS A 32 1.58 4.46 -23.24
N ARG A 33 1.53 5.70 -22.74
CA ARG A 33 0.82 6.07 -21.50
C ARG A 33 -0.67 5.76 -21.55
N ALA A 34 -1.28 5.81 -22.72
CA ALA A 34 -2.63 5.34 -22.94
C ALA A 34 -2.60 3.82 -23.14
N LEU A 35 -3.35 3.08 -22.31
CA LEU A 35 -3.42 1.62 -22.44
C LEU A 35 -3.94 1.17 -23.82
N SER A 36 -4.73 2.01 -24.49
CA SER A 36 -5.21 1.78 -25.86
C SER A 36 -4.06 1.65 -26.88
N ASP A 37 -2.95 2.36 -26.68
CA ASP A 37 -1.77 2.30 -27.54
C ASP A 37 -1.06 0.93 -27.45
N ALA A 38 -1.16 0.27 -26.30
CA ALA A 38 -0.56 -1.04 -26.06
C ALA A 38 -1.45 -2.22 -26.50
N LEU A 39 -2.69 -2.00 -26.94
CA LEU A 39 -3.63 -3.07 -27.28
C LEU A 39 -3.13 -3.99 -28.40
N HIS A 40 -2.31 -3.48 -29.31
CA HIS A 40 -1.72 -4.25 -30.40
C HIS A 40 -0.72 -5.33 -29.92
N LEU A 41 -0.24 -5.22 -28.67
CA LEU A 41 0.68 -6.17 -28.04
C LEU A 41 -0.06 -7.33 -27.35
N ILE A 42 -1.37 -7.19 -27.15
CA ILE A 42 -2.22 -8.16 -26.49
C ILE A 42 -3.06 -8.87 -27.55
N ASP A 43 -3.08 -10.21 -27.52
CA ASP A 43 -3.93 -10.98 -28.42
C ASP A 43 -5.39 -10.52 -28.26
N SER A 44 -6.00 -10.09 -29.36
CA SER A 44 -7.40 -9.62 -29.40
C SER A 44 -8.42 -10.67 -28.97
N THR A 45 -8.03 -11.93 -28.78
CA THR A 45 -8.84 -13.04 -28.25
C THR A 45 -8.58 -13.35 -26.78
N ASN A 46 -7.62 -12.67 -26.14
CA ASN A 46 -7.29 -12.87 -24.73
C ASN A 46 -8.50 -12.59 -23.83
N PHE A 47 -9.05 -13.67 -23.28
CA PHE A 47 -10.25 -13.61 -22.42
C PHE A 47 -10.03 -12.71 -21.21
N PHE A 48 -8.87 -12.80 -20.57
CA PHE A 48 -8.60 -12.08 -19.34
C PHE A 48 -8.51 -10.57 -19.55
N TRP A 49 -7.85 -10.13 -20.63
CA TRP A 49 -7.77 -8.72 -20.96
C TRP A 49 -9.15 -8.15 -21.31
N LYS A 50 -9.92 -8.84 -22.14
CA LYS A 50 -11.32 -8.47 -22.42
C LYS A 50 -12.14 -8.35 -21.15
N ASN A 51 -11.96 -9.28 -20.20
CA ASN A 51 -12.68 -9.26 -18.94
C ASN A 51 -12.22 -8.13 -18.00
N ILE A 52 -10.97 -7.70 -18.06
CA ILE A 52 -10.49 -6.51 -17.35
C ILE A 52 -11.18 -5.26 -17.89
N MET A 53 -11.10 -5.04 -19.21
CA MET A 53 -11.68 -3.87 -19.87
C MET A 53 -13.20 -3.79 -19.75
N ALA A 54 -13.91 -4.94 -19.78
CA ALA A 54 -15.37 -4.98 -19.70
C ALA A 54 -15.91 -4.73 -18.28
N HIS A 55 -15.07 -4.86 -17.26
CA HIS A 55 -15.45 -4.70 -15.86
C HIS A 55 -14.43 -3.79 -15.14
N PRO A 56 -14.35 -2.50 -15.51
CA PRO A 56 -13.40 -1.54 -14.94
C PRO A 56 -13.77 -1.14 -13.50
N ASN A 57 -15.05 -1.26 -13.14
CA ASN A 57 -15.61 -0.89 -11.83
C ASN A 57 -15.83 -2.14 -10.95
N TYR A 58 -16.16 -1.95 -9.67
CA TYR A 58 -16.54 -3.02 -8.75
C TYR A 58 -18.00 -3.47 -8.93
N ASP A 59 -18.37 -3.79 -10.17
CA ASP A 59 -19.72 -4.21 -10.55
C ASP A 59 -20.11 -5.61 -10.01
N ALA A 60 -21.33 -6.06 -10.32
CA ALA A 60 -21.83 -7.37 -9.89
C ALA A 60 -20.91 -8.55 -10.29
N TYR A 61 -20.26 -8.47 -11.46
CA TYR A 61 -19.33 -9.51 -11.92
C TYR A 61 -18.09 -9.59 -11.02
N ARG A 62 -17.55 -8.42 -10.63
CA ARG A 62 -16.45 -8.31 -9.67
C ARG A 62 -16.90 -8.74 -8.28
N GLN A 63 -18.04 -8.26 -7.81
CA GLN A 63 -18.59 -8.61 -6.50
C GLN A 63 -18.72 -10.13 -6.33
N GLU A 64 -19.30 -10.85 -7.30
CA GLU A 64 -19.43 -12.32 -7.25
C GLU A 64 -18.06 -13.04 -7.08
N ARG A 65 -16.98 -12.44 -7.56
CA ARG A 65 -15.62 -13.02 -7.48
C ARG A 65 -14.84 -12.57 -6.26
N ASN A 66 -15.41 -11.71 -5.41
CA ASN A 66 -14.78 -11.37 -4.14
C ASN A 66 -14.87 -12.57 -3.19
N TRP A 67 -13.81 -13.37 -3.12
CA TRP A 67 -13.80 -14.59 -2.31
C TRP A 67 -14.06 -14.34 -0.82
N VAL A 68 -13.74 -13.13 -0.32
CA VAL A 68 -13.84 -12.81 1.12
C VAL A 68 -15.27 -13.03 1.59
N GLN A 69 -16.27 -12.64 0.79
CA GLN A 69 -17.68 -12.77 1.17
C GLN A 69 -18.11 -14.22 1.50
N TYR A 70 -17.43 -15.22 0.93
CA TYR A 70 -17.76 -16.64 1.09
C TYR A 70 -17.05 -17.30 2.28
N LEU A 71 -16.10 -16.61 2.91
CA LEU A 71 -15.34 -17.13 4.04
C LEU A 71 -16.18 -17.29 5.32
N ASN A 72 -17.36 -16.68 5.39
CA ASN A 72 -18.35 -16.91 6.44
C ASN A 72 -18.84 -18.36 6.52
N LYS A 73 -18.61 -19.17 5.48
CA LYS A 73 -18.96 -20.59 5.44
C LYS A 73 -17.79 -21.49 5.84
N SER A 74 -16.64 -20.94 6.21
CA SER A 74 -15.46 -21.73 6.57
C SER A 74 -15.71 -22.50 7.87
N LYS A 75 -15.33 -23.78 7.88
CA LYS A 75 -15.42 -24.67 9.05
C LYS A 75 -14.09 -25.36 9.38
N CYS A 76 -13.10 -25.21 8.51
CA CYS A 76 -11.79 -25.82 8.71
C CYS A 76 -10.97 -24.95 9.64
N GLN A 77 -10.19 -25.57 10.53
CA GLN A 77 -9.17 -24.87 11.30
C GLN A 77 -8.25 -24.14 10.31
N THR A 78 -8.18 -22.82 10.43
CA THR A 78 -7.49 -21.97 9.44
C THR A 78 -6.40 -21.13 10.09
N LEU A 79 -5.17 -21.23 9.58
CA LEU A 79 -4.08 -20.30 9.87
C LEU A 79 -3.88 -19.38 8.68
N VAL A 80 -4.28 -18.12 8.81
CA VAL A 80 -4.03 -17.06 7.81
C VAL A 80 -2.62 -16.54 7.99
N VAL A 81 -1.85 -16.53 6.90
CA VAL A 81 -0.44 -16.11 6.94
C VAL A 81 -0.20 -15.08 5.85
N GLY A 82 0.52 -14.01 6.19
CA GLY A 82 0.90 -12.98 5.23
C GLY A 82 2.00 -12.09 5.74
N GLY A 83 2.31 -11.02 4.98
CA GLY A 83 3.30 -10.03 5.37
C GLY A 83 2.80 -8.60 5.25
N TRP A 84 3.23 -7.72 6.15
CA TRP A 84 2.92 -6.29 6.11
C TRP A 84 3.34 -5.61 4.83
N ASN A 85 4.45 -6.05 4.26
CA ASN A 85 5.01 -5.50 3.04
C ASN A 85 4.62 -6.32 1.81
N ASP A 86 3.55 -7.13 1.89
CA ASP A 86 3.02 -7.87 0.74
C ASP A 86 2.41 -6.89 -0.26
N GLU A 87 3.20 -6.63 -1.29
CA GLU A 87 2.93 -5.73 -2.40
C GLU A 87 1.81 -6.22 -3.35
N GLN A 88 1.25 -7.42 -3.13
CA GLN A 88 0.28 -8.04 -4.04
C GLN A 88 -1.06 -8.36 -3.37
N ASN A 89 -1.10 -8.75 -2.10
CA ASN A 89 -2.30 -9.38 -1.53
C ASN A 89 -2.60 -9.03 -0.07
N LEU A 90 -2.04 -7.95 0.48
CA LEU A 90 -2.30 -7.56 1.88
C LEU A 90 -3.79 -7.41 2.20
N TYR A 91 -4.57 -6.78 1.31
CA TYR A 91 -6.04 -6.69 1.46
C TYR A 91 -6.68 -8.06 1.66
N GLY A 92 -6.29 -9.05 0.85
CA GLY A 92 -6.85 -10.39 0.91
C GLY A 92 -6.49 -11.10 2.21
N ILE A 93 -5.26 -10.95 2.69
CA ILE A 93 -4.79 -11.52 3.96
C ILE A 93 -5.61 -10.99 5.14
N LEU A 94 -5.66 -9.66 5.29
CA LEU A 94 -6.30 -9.00 6.44
C LEU A 94 -7.81 -9.25 6.44
N ASN A 95 -8.47 -9.04 5.30
CA ASN A 95 -9.93 -9.21 5.22
C ASN A 95 -10.36 -10.67 5.30
N SER A 96 -9.52 -11.63 4.89
CA SER A 96 -9.85 -13.05 5.09
C SER A 96 -9.86 -13.41 6.57
N PHE A 97 -8.85 -12.97 7.32
CA PHE A 97 -8.81 -13.19 8.77
C PHE A 97 -9.99 -12.51 9.47
N LYS A 98 -10.19 -11.20 9.26
CA LYS A 98 -11.30 -10.44 9.86
C LYS A 98 -12.66 -11.08 9.58
N LYS A 99 -12.92 -11.45 8.32
CA LYS A 99 -14.17 -12.07 7.90
C LYS A 99 -14.40 -13.43 8.57
N MET A 100 -13.39 -14.28 8.62
CA MET A 100 -13.52 -15.58 9.30
C MET A 100 -13.64 -15.41 10.81
N ALA A 101 -12.90 -14.46 11.39
CA ALA A 101 -12.94 -14.19 12.82
C ALA A 101 -14.32 -13.73 13.28
N ALA A 102 -14.96 -12.84 12.53
CA ALA A 102 -16.30 -12.34 12.82
C ALA A 102 -17.41 -13.35 12.48
N ASP A 103 -17.36 -13.96 11.30
CA ASP A 103 -18.52 -14.64 10.72
C ASP A 103 -18.40 -16.17 10.61
N ALA A 104 -17.23 -16.74 10.90
CA ALA A 104 -16.97 -18.18 10.80
C ALA A 104 -16.27 -18.73 12.06
N PRO A 105 -16.88 -18.64 13.25
CA PRO A 105 -16.23 -19.05 14.50
C PRO A 105 -15.78 -20.53 14.51
N GLU A 106 -16.45 -21.42 13.77
CA GLU A 106 -16.04 -22.82 13.59
C GLU A 106 -14.66 -22.97 12.94
N SER A 107 -14.24 -21.99 12.11
CA SER A 107 -12.93 -22.03 11.47
C SER A 107 -11.78 -21.75 12.44
N ASN A 108 -12.08 -21.21 13.63
CA ASN A 108 -11.12 -20.79 14.64
C ASN A 108 -9.90 -20.08 14.02
N ALA A 109 -10.17 -19.12 13.13
CA ALA A 109 -9.12 -18.52 12.32
C ALA A 109 -8.02 -17.88 13.20
N GLN A 110 -6.76 -18.23 12.96
CA GLN A 110 -5.60 -17.60 13.59
C GLN A 110 -4.81 -16.79 12.54
N LEU A 111 -4.13 -15.71 12.94
CA LEU A 111 -3.34 -14.86 12.06
C LEU A 111 -1.84 -14.93 12.39
N VAL A 112 -1.00 -15.00 11.36
CA VAL A 112 0.44 -14.71 11.45
C VAL A 112 0.81 -13.68 10.39
N LEU A 113 1.28 -12.52 10.84
CA LEU A 113 1.58 -11.40 9.96
C LEU A 113 2.97 -10.84 10.23
N GLY A 114 3.94 -11.21 9.39
CA GLY A 114 5.34 -10.81 9.53
C GLY A 114 5.73 -9.56 8.73
N PRO A 115 7.00 -9.12 8.75
CA PRO A 115 7.47 -7.99 7.94
C PRO A 115 7.76 -8.38 6.48
N TRP A 116 7.09 -9.42 6.00
CA TRP A 116 7.40 -10.10 4.75
C TRP A 116 6.83 -9.37 3.53
N SER A 117 7.53 -9.50 2.41
CA SER A 117 6.99 -9.24 1.08
C SER A 117 6.33 -10.52 0.53
N HIS A 118 5.61 -10.40 -0.59
CA HIS A 118 4.85 -11.50 -1.18
C HIS A 118 5.66 -12.79 -1.33
N GLY A 119 5.17 -13.87 -0.73
CA GLY A 119 5.81 -15.18 -0.78
C GLY A 119 7.14 -15.30 -0.01
N HIS A 120 7.53 -14.32 0.80
CA HIS A 120 8.73 -14.40 1.66
C HIS A 120 8.56 -15.22 2.96
N PRO A 121 7.35 -15.56 3.48
CA PRO A 121 7.24 -16.46 4.63
C PRO A 121 7.92 -17.83 4.41
N LYS A 122 8.14 -18.24 3.15
CA LYS A 122 8.83 -19.49 2.78
C LYS A 122 10.36 -19.38 2.74
N ARG A 123 10.93 -18.17 2.70
CA ARG A 123 12.40 -17.96 2.58
C ARG A 123 13.07 -18.17 3.92
N ARG A 124 14.04 -19.07 4.05
CA ARG A 124 14.72 -19.36 5.32
C ARG A 124 16.05 -18.59 5.43
N ASP A 125 15.98 -17.29 5.20
CA ASP A 125 17.14 -16.40 5.27
C ASP A 125 17.61 -16.26 6.72
N THR A 126 18.93 -16.25 6.95
CA THR A 126 19.49 -16.02 8.29
C THR A 126 19.26 -14.59 8.75
N ALA A 127 19.40 -13.61 7.88
CA ALA A 127 19.15 -12.19 8.14
C ALA A 127 18.14 -11.68 7.10
N TYR A 128 16.96 -11.23 7.55
CA TYR A 128 15.90 -10.79 6.66
C TYR A 128 15.92 -9.27 6.47
N TYR A 129 16.10 -8.87 5.20
CA TYR A 129 15.97 -7.52 4.72
C TYR A 129 14.82 -7.43 3.72
N LEU A 130 14.10 -6.32 3.73
CA LEU A 130 13.30 -5.90 2.58
C LEU A 130 13.75 -4.50 2.19
N GLY A 131 14.10 -4.32 0.91
CA GLY A 131 14.88 -3.15 0.50
C GLY A 131 16.10 -3.00 1.39
N ASP A 132 16.31 -1.80 1.90
CA ASP A 132 17.43 -1.47 2.78
C ASP A 132 17.14 -1.64 4.28
N ILE A 133 15.93 -2.09 4.63
CA ILE A 133 15.48 -2.23 6.01
C ILE A 133 15.71 -3.66 6.49
N PHE A 134 16.59 -3.79 7.50
CA PHE A 134 16.73 -5.02 8.27
C PHE A 134 15.56 -5.20 9.24
N TYR A 135 14.90 -6.36 9.25
CA TYR A 135 13.82 -6.65 10.21
C TYR A 135 14.19 -7.67 11.28
N GLY A 136 15.18 -8.53 11.05
CA GLY A 136 15.60 -9.51 12.05
C GLY A 136 16.13 -10.79 11.44
N ASP A 137 16.60 -11.67 12.32
CA ASP A 137 17.21 -12.93 11.94
C ASP A 137 16.23 -14.10 12.01
N ASP A 138 16.42 -15.08 11.12
CA ASP A 138 15.68 -16.34 11.06
C ASP A 138 14.14 -16.19 11.12
N LEU A 139 13.57 -15.04 10.71
CA LEU A 139 12.15 -14.72 10.93
C LEU A 139 11.21 -15.78 10.37
N SER A 140 11.35 -16.07 9.08
CA SER A 140 10.56 -17.08 8.38
C SER A 140 10.90 -18.50 8.81
N LYS A 141 12.18 -18.78 9.12
CA LYS A 141 12.61 -20.08 9.63
C LYS A 141 11.92 -20.40 10.96
N ASN A 142 11.93 -19.44 11.88
CA ASN A 142 11.30 -19.56 13.19
C ASN A 142 9.77 -19.66 13.07
N TYR A 143 9.15 -18.89 12.17
CA TYR A 143 7.73 -19.06 11.83
C TYR A 143 7.43 -20.49 11.35
N GLN A 144 8.17 -21.00 10.36
CA GLN A 144 7.93 -22.33 9.79
C GLN A 144 8.09 -23.43 10.87
N GLU A 145 9.16 -23.40 11.65
CA GLU A 145 9.46 -24.45 12.63
C GLU A 145 8.62 -24.36 13.91
N GLN A 146 8.36 -23.14 14.39
CA GLN A 146 7.74 -22.92 15.71
C GLN A 146 6.24 -22.64 15.65
N VAL A 147 5.71 -22.29 14.47
CA VAL A 147 4.31 -21.93 14.30
C VAL A 147 3.64 -22.84 13.27
N GLU A 148 4.04 -22.75 12.00
CA GLU A 148 3.38 -23.49 10.90
C GLU A 148 3.45 -25.00 11.12
N PHE A 149 4.65 -25.53 11.38
CA PHE A 149 4.84 -26.96 11.60
C PHE A 149 4.05 -27.47 12.82
N LYS A 150 4.08 -26.73 13.94
CA LYS A 150 3.34 -27.11 15.16
C LYS A 150 1.83 -27.07 14.95
N TYR A 151 1.33 -26.08 14.21
CA TYR A 151 -0.07 -25.97 13.85
C TYR A 151 -0.55 -27.23 13.11
N PHE A 152 0.20 -27.65 12.09
CA PHE A 152 -0.13 -28.85 11.33
C PHE A 152 0.07 -30.15 12.13
N GLU A 153 1.13 -30.28 12.96
CA GLU A 153 1.30 -31.46 13.83
C GLU A 153 0.14 -31.61 14.82
N PHE A 154 -0.34 -30.50 15.40
CA PHE A 154 -1.48 -30.53 16.31
C PHE A 154 -2.77 -30.93 15.59
N HIS A 155 -3.13 -30.26 14.49
CA HIS A 155 -4.42 -30.48 13.83
C HIS A 155 -4.48 -31.74 12.95
N LEU A 156 -3.36 -32.21 12.38
CA LEU A 156 -3.36 -33.39 11.50
C LEU A 156 -2.88 -34.67 12.18
N LYS A 157 -2.10 -34.57 13.25
CA LYS A 157 -1.51 -35.74 13.93
C LYS A 157 -1.80 -35.81 15.42
N GLU A 158 -2.55 -34.85 15.98
CA GLU A 158 -2.88 -34.79 17.41
C GLU A 158 -1.64 -34.77 18.31
N LYS A 159 -0.55 -34.14 17.83
CA LYS A 159 0.73 -34.05 18.55
C LYS A 159 1.02 -32.63 19.02
N GLY A 160 1.56 -32.52 20.23
CA GLY A 160 1.92 -31.24 20.84
C GLY A 160 0.70 -30.50 21.39
N THR A 161 0.79 -29.18 21.45
CA THR A 161 -0.27 -28.29 21.95
C THR A 161 -0.71 -27.33 20.87
N ALA A 162 -1.97 -26.87 20.96
CA ALA A 162 -2.46 -25.78 20.13
C ALA A 162 -1.58 -24.52 20.28
N LEU A 163 -1.57 -23.68 19.24
CA LEU A 163 -0.95 -22.36 19.32
C LEU A 163 -1.72 -21.47 20.31
N ASP A 164 -0.99 -20.79 21.20
CA ASP A 164 -1.54 -19.98 22.29
C ASP A 164 -1.64 -18.48 21.91
N PHE A 165 -2.26 -18.20 20.76
CA PHE A 165 -2.57 -16.84 20.32
C PHE A 165 -3.71 -16.84 19.29
N ARG A 166 -4.46 -15.76 19.21
CA ARG A 166 -5.38 -15.49 18.10
C ARG A 166 -4.66 -14.87 16.92
N ALA A 167 -3.79 -13.90 17.17
CA ALA A 167 -2.94 -13.29 16.16
C ALA A 167 -1.50 -13.16 16.65
N ARG A 168 -0.54 -13.44 15.77
CA ARG A 168 0.88 -13.19 15.99
C ARG A 168 1.38 -12.24 14.91
N VAL A 169 1.66 -11.01 15.30
CA VAL A 169 1.85 -9.89 14.38
C VAL A 169 3.19 -9.23 14.66
N PHE A 170 3.94 -8.89 13.61
CA PHE A 170 5.24 -8.28 13.75
C PHE A 170 5.13 -6.75 13.73
N ASP A 171 5.58 -6.08 14.78
CA ASP A 171 5.72 -4.63 14.77
C ASP A 171 6.95 -4.24 13.95
N THR A 172 6.69 -3.58 12.82
CA THR A 172 7.72 -3.22 11.83
C THR A 172 8.65 -2.10 12.30
N GLY A 173 8.26 -1.31 13.30
CA GLY A 173 9.05 -0.22 13.88
C GLY A 173 9.92 -0.69 15.05
N SER A 174 9.32 -1.36 16.03
CA SER A 174 10.07 -1.94 17.17
C SER A 174 10.86 -3.19 16.79
N LYS A 175 10.49 -3.84 15.67
CA LYS A 175 11.08 -5.07 15.13
C LYS A 175 10.88 -6.28 16.04
N GLN A 176 9.68 -6.41 16.61
CA GLN A 176 9.31 -7.47 17.55
C GLN A 176 8.02 -8.18 17.14
N TRP A 177 7.91 -9.46 17.49
CA TRP A 177 6.65 -10.19 17.40
C TRP A 177 5.78 -9.89 18.62
N VAL A 178 4.50 -9.64 18.39
CA VAL A 178 3.47 -9.45 19.42
C VAL A 178 2.41 -10.55 19.24
N ASN A 179 2.03 -11.20 20.34
CA ASN A 179 0.94 -12.18 20.35
C ASN A 179 -0.30 -11.52 20.98
N TYR A 180 -1.44 -11.66 20.33
CA TYR A 180 -2.75 -11.20 20.80
C TYR A 180 -3.65 -12.41 21.06
N GLN A 181 -4.46 -12.35 22.11
CA GLN A 181 -5.44 -13.39 22.42
C GLN A 181 -6.79 -13.17 21.72
N ASP A 182 -7.02 -11.97 21.19
CA ASP A 182 -8.18 -11.56 20.41
C ASP A 182 -7.76 -10.94 19.07
N ASP A 183 -8.70 -10.42 18.28
CA ASP A 183 -8.40 -9.71 17.04
C ASP A 183 -7.73 -8.36 17.34
N PRO A 184 -6.45 -8.14 16.98
CA PRO A 184 -5.74 -6.89 17.27
C PRO A 184 -6.30 -5.67 16.53
N PHE A 185 -7.21 -5.86 15.57
CA PHE A 185 -7.74 -4.78 14.75
C PHE A 185 -9.15 -4.33 15.15
N ASP A 186 -9.72 -4.94 16.20
CA ASP A 186 -11.00 -4.55 16.81
C ASP A 186 -10.81 -3.87 18.18
N ASP A 187 -9.55 -3.63 18.60
CA ASP A 187 -9.22 -2.94 19.84
C ASP A 187 -9.71 -1.48 19.83
N ASP A 188 -10.24 -1.01 20.97
CA ASP A 188 -10.59 0.39 21.21
C ASP A 188 -9.34 1.21 21.56
N LEU A 189 -8.72 1.77 20.53
CA LEU A 189 -7.44 2.49 20.60
C LEU A 189 -7.65 4.02 20.69
N GLU A 190 -6.62 4.73 21.15
CA GLU A 190 -6.64 6.19 21.15
C GLU A 190 -6.48 6.72 19.73
N GLU A 191 -7.24 7.75 19.35
CA GLU A 191 -7.12 8.39 18.05
C GLU A 191 -6.22 9.63 18.14
N LEU A 192 -5.02 9.55 17.56
CA LEU A 192 -4.14 10.71 17.39
C LEU A 192 -4.34 11.34 16.00
N THR A 193 -4.80 12.58 15.98
CA THR A 193 -5.11 13.29 14.72
C THR A 193 -4.00 14.27 14.36
N PHE A 194 -3.48 14.16 13.14
CA PHE A 194 -2.59 15.15 12.55
C PHE A 194 -3.21 15.80 11.32
N TYR A 195 -3.16 17.13 11.27
CA TYR A 195 -3.55 17.95 10.12
C TYR A 195 -2.37 18.19 9.18
N LEU A 196 -2.67 18.21 7.89
CA LEU A 196 -1.70 18.42 6.81
C LEU A 196 -1.64 19.90 6.46
N ASN A 197 -0.77 20.64 7.15
CA ASN A 197 -0.75 22.10 7.05
C ASN A 197 0.00 22.59 5.80
N PRO A 198 -0.50 23.59 5.05
CA PRO A 198 0.08 24.07 3.78
C PRO A 198 1.54 24.52 3.84
N ASN A 199 2.05 24.86 5.02
CA ASN A 199 3.46 25.18 5.26
C ASN A 199 4.38 23.94 5.29
N GLY A 200 3.85 22.73 5.07
CA GLY A 200 4.58 21.46 5.10
C GLY A 200 4.70 20.84 6.49
N SER A 201 4.05 21.40 7.51
CA SER A 201 4.02 20.80 8.85
C SER A 201 2.89 19.77 8.98
N LEU A 202 3.14 18.74 9.79
CA LEU A 202 2.15 17.77 10.25
C LEU A 202 2.00 17.94 11.76
N SER A 203 0.85 18.46 12.23
CA SER A 203 0.63 18.77 13.64
C SER A 203 -0.82 18.56 14.05
N GLU A 204 -1.09 18.51 15.37
CA GLU A 204 -2.46 18.41 15.91
C GLU A 204 -3.25 19.73 15.74
N GLU A 205 -2.56 20.82 15.41
CA GLU A 205 -3.15 22.13 15.16
C GLU A 205 -3.56 22.28 13.70
N LEU A 206 -4.84 22.62 13.50
CA LEU A 206 -5.43 22.87 12.19
C LEU A 206 -5.08 24.25 11.64
N THR A 207 -4.79 24.33 10.34
CA THR A 207 -4.77 25.58 9.56
C THR A 207 -5.86 25.55 8.47
N THR A 208 -6.39 26.71 8.09
CA THR A 208 -7.52 26.82 7.13
C THR A 208 -7.10 27.11 5.69
N GLU A 209 -5.79 27.30 5.45
CA GLU A 209 -5.24 27.56 4.11
C GLU A 209 -5.22 26.27 3.26
N SER A 210 -4.76 26.37 2.01
CA SER A 210 -4.56 25.23 1.12
C SER A 210 -3.22 25.31 0.42
N THR A 211 -2.67 24.17 0.05
CA THR A 211 -1.52 24.08 -0.85
C THR A 211 -1.92 23.47 -2.18
N THR A 212 -1.17 23.77 -3.24
CA THR A 212 -1.45 23.27 -4.59
C THR A 212 -0.22 22.65 -5.22
N TYR A 213 -0.43 21.69 -6.12
CA TYR A 213 0.59 21.10 -6.97
C TYR A 213 0.01 20.82 -8.35
N ILE A 214 0.88 20.66 -9.35
CA ILE A 214 0.47 20.30 -10.71
C ILE A 214 0.80 18.83 -10.90
N SER A 215 -0.19 18.03 -11.27
CA SER A 215 0.01 16.65 -11.70
C SER A 215 0.08 16.65 -13.23
N ASP A 216 1.24 16.23 -13.75
CA ASP A 216 1.54 16.26 -15.18
C ASP A 216 1.73 14.83 -15.72
N PRO A 217 0.80 14.31 -16.53
CA PRO A 217 0.93 13.00 -17.17
C PRO A 217 2.13 12.85 -18.10
N ASP A 218 2.77 13.93 -18.55
CA ASP A 218 4.05 13.88 -19.31
C ASP A 218 5.28 13.69 -18.40
N HIS A 219 5.14 13.96 -17.10
CA HIS A 219 6.21 13.84 -16.12
C HIS A 219 5.73 13.14 -14.84
N PRO A 220 5.12 11.93 -14.93
CA PRO A 220 4.53 11.29 -13.76
C PRO A 220 5.56 10.97 -12.68
N VAL A 221 5.11 10.89 -11.43
CA VAL A 221 5.97 10.55 -10.30
C VAL A 221 6.34 9.06 -10.39
N PRO A 222 7.64 8.72 -10.50
CA PRO A 222 8.05 7.33 -10.56
C PRO A 222 7.83 6.64 -9.22
N PHE A 223 7.42 5.37 -9.24
CA PHE A 223 7.23 4.60 -7.99
C PHE A 223 8.54 4.06 -7.40
N LEU A 224 9.62 4.03 -8.19
CA LEU A 224 10.97 3.63 -7.81
C LEU A 224 12.00 4.66 -8.25
N LYS A 225 13.14 4.66 -7.56
CA LYS A 225 14.30 5.49 -7.92
C LYS A 225 15.07 4.93 -9.10
N GLU A 226 15.20 3.61 -9.16
CA GLU A 226 15.94 2.89 -10.21
C GLU A 226 14.96 2.34 -11.25
N ASP A 227 15.46 2.03 -12.44
CA ASP A 227 14.67 1.54 -13.58
C ASP A 227 14.66 -0.01 -13.67
N ASP A 228 14.40 -0.69 -12.55
CA ASP A 228 14.43 -2.17 -12.46
C ASP A 228 13.07 -2.85 -12.67
N PHE A 229 12.20 -2.21 -13.46
CA PHE A 229 10.82 -2.66 -13.75
C PHE A 229 10.71 -4.00 -14.50
N HIS A 230 11.82 -4.58 -14.95
CA HIS A 230 11.88 -5.93 -15.53
C HIS A 230 11.47 -7.04 -14.55
N ILE A 231 11.50 -6.78 -13.25
CA ILE A 231 11.07 -7.72 -12.21
C ILE A 231 9.62 -7.40 -11.82
N LEU A 232 8.73 -8.40 -11.88
CA LEU A 232 7.34 -8.26 -11.43
C LEU A 232 7.26 -7.66 -10.03
N ALA A 233 6.80 -6.40 -9.94
CA ALA A 233 6.68 -5.63 -8.71
C ALA A 233 7.96 -5.70 -7.84
N PRO A 234 8.99 -4.88 -8.11
CA PRO A 234 10.25 -4.92 -7.40
C PRO A 234 10.03 -4.73 -5.89
N LYS A 235 10.14 -5.84 -5.16
CA LYS A 235 9.61 -6.02 -3.80
C LYS A 235 10.04 -4.97 -2.78
N HIS A 236 11.17 -4.32 -3.02
CA HIS A 236 11.75 -3.33 -2.11
C HIS A 236 10.98 -2.01 -2.09
N TYR A 237 10.21 -1.67 -3.14
CA TYR A 237 9.50 -0.38 -3.23
C TYR A 237 8.62 -0.10 -2.01
N MET A 238 8.08 -1.15 -1.37
CA MET A 238 7.25 -1.06 -0.16
C MET A 238 7.99 -0.55 1.08
N THR A 239 9.33 -0.47 1.03
CA THR A 239 10.22 -0.07 2.14
C THR A 239 11.28 0.94 1.72
N ASP A 240 11.25 1.38 0.46
CA ASP A 240 12.29 2.23 -0.11
C ASP A 240 12.27 3.64 0.49
N ASP A 241 13.45 4.26 0.42
CA ASP A 241 13.67 5.64 0.81
C ASP A 241 12.91 6.61 -0.09
N GLN A 242 11.89 7.27 0.43
CA GLN A 242 11.04 8.18 -0.35
C GLN A 242 11.70 9.53 -0.69
N ARG A 243 12.95 9.77 -0.28
CA ARG A 243 13.69 11.02 -0.60
C ARG A 243 13.86 11.31 -2.08
N PHE A 244 13.80 10.29 -2.94
CA PHE A 244 13.92 10.48 -4.39
C PHE A 244 12.73 11.26 -4.98
N VAL A 245 11.56 11.20 -4.34
CA VAL A 245 10.36 11.94 -4.78
C VAL A 245 10.04 13.17 -3.94
N SER A 246 10.49 13.28 -2.68
CA SER A 246 10.09 14.39 -1.79
C SER A 246 10.50 15.78 -2.25
N LYS A 247 11.41 15.88 -3.22
CA LYS A 247 11.91 17.15 -3.76
C LYS A 247 11.23 17.55 -5.05
N ARG A 248 10.35 16.72 -5.59
CA ARG A 248 9.58 17.05 -6.79
C ARG A 248 8.47 18.04 -6.43
N ALA A 249 8.13 18.92 -7.38
CA ALA A 249 7.11 19.94 -7.17
C ALA A 249 5.68 19.38 -7.17
N ASP A 250 5.49 18.18 -7.71
CA ASP A 250 4.22 17.44 -7.82
C ASP A 250 4.04 16.41 -6.68
N VAL A 251 4.83 16.52 -5.62
CA VAL A 251 4.75 15.70 -4.41
C VAL A 251 4.70 16.61 -3.19
N LEU A 252 3.56 16.66 -2.51
CA LEU A 252 3.42 17.38 -1.26
C LEU A 252 4.01 16.54 -0.12
N SER A 253 4.77 17.16 0.77
CA SER A 253 5.34 16.51 1.96
C SER A 253 4.96 17.28 3.22
N PHE A 254 4.32 16.59 4.17
CA PHE A 254 3.96 17.12 5.48
C PHE A 254 4.73 16.34 6.54
N VAL A 255 5.43 17.02 7.44
CA VAL A 255 6.31 16.35 8.41
C VAL A 255 6.09 16.88 9.83
N SER A 256 6.07 15.96 10.80
CA SER A 256 5.93 16.31 12.21
C SER A 256 7.23 16.86 12.78
N GLU A 257 7.15 17.47 13.96
CA GLU A 257 8.33 17.61 14.82
C GLU A 257 8.89 16.23 15.22
N PRO A 258 10.19 16.14 15.62
CA PRO A 258 10.73 14.89 16.13
C PRO A 258 9.91 14.43 17.32
N LEU A 259 9.51 13.16 17.30
CA LEU A 259 8.73 12.56 18.36
C LEU A 259 9.53 12.54 19.65
N LYS A 260 8.91 12.97 20.75
CA LYS A 260 9.54 12.91 22.08
C LYS A 260 9.50 11.49 22.66
N ASN A 261 8.39 10.81 22.45
CA ASN A 261 8.13 9.44 22.90
C ASN A 261 7.83 8.56 21.68
N SER A 262 7.87 7.23 21.87
CA SER A 262 7.38 6.32 20.84
C SER A 262 5.89 6.49 20.62
N ILE A 263 5.43 6.28 19.39
CA ILE A 263 4.01 6.17 19.03
C ILE A 263 3.83 4.86 18.30
N THR A 264 3.07 3.94 18.90
CA THR A 264 2.75 2.64 18.31
C THR A 264 1.40 2.72 17.63
N VAL A 265 1.40 2.64 16.30
CA VAL A 265 0.17 2.62 15.50
C VAL A 265 -0.24 1.18 15.22
N GLN A 266 -1.47 0.82 15.58
CA GLN A 266 -2.05 -0.51 15.42
C GLN A 266 -3.43 -0.40 14.77
N GLY A 267 -3.62 -1.03 13.61
CA GLY A 267 -4.88 -0.96 12.87
C GLY A 267 -4.84 0.01 11.69
N GLU A 268 -6.00 0.40 11.18
CA GLU A 268 -6.13 1.21 9.97
C GLU A 268 -5.90 2.70 10.25
N ILE A 269 -4.96 3.30 9.52
CA ILE A 269 -4.78 4.76 9.51
C ILE A 269 -5.85 5.37 8.59
N LYS A 270 -6.66 6.28 9.12
CA LYS A 270 -7.66 7.00 8.31
C LYS A 270 -6.99 8.21 7.65
N ALA A 271 -6.83 8.20 6.33
CA ALA A 271 -6.38 9.37 5.57
C ALA A 271 -7.57 10.10 4.95
N LEU A 272 -7.97 11.21 5.55
CA LEU A 272 -9.12 12.02 5.16
C LEU A 272 -8.63 13.29 4.46
N ILE A 273 -8.60 13.24 3.14
CA ILE A 273 -8.05 14.31 2.31
C ILE A 273 -9.18 15.20 1.82
N GLN A 274 -9.07 16.49 2.14
CA GLN A 274 -9.90 17.52 1.57
C GLN A 274 -9.24 17.99 0.29
N PHE A 275 -9.84 17.65 -0.85
CA PHE A 275 -9.20 17.72 -2.17
C PHE A 275 -10.03 18.50 -3.18
N ALA A 276 -9.38 19.21 -4.10
CA ALA A 276 -10.01 19.72 -5.31
C ALA A 276 -9.07 19.55 -6.51
N SER A 277 -9.61 19.25 -7.68
CA SER A 277 -8.92 19.26 -8.96
C SER A 277 -9.57 20.32 -9.86
N ASP A 278 -8.84 20.92 -10.79
CA ASP A 278 -9.42 21.72 -11.87
C ASP A 278 -9.95 20.85 -13.05
N HIS A 279 -9.84 19.53 -12.93
CA HIS A 279 -10.42 18.54 -13.84
C HIS A 279 -11.39 17.58 -13.13
N GLU A 280 -11.97 16.65 -13.89
CA GLU A 280 -13.07 15.77 -13.48
C GLU A 280 -12.63 14.42 -12.88
N ASP A 281 -11.34 14.10 -12.89
CA ASP A 281 -10.78 12.93 -12.21
C ASP A 281 -9.35 13.24 -11.73
N ALA A 282 -8.83 12.43 -10.81
CA ALA A 282 -7.45 12.49 -10.33
C ALA A 282 -7.16 11.22 -9.54
N ASP A 283 -5.96 10.65 -9.65
CA ASP A 283 -5.51 9.65 -8.68
C ASP A 283 -4.95 10.37 -7.44
N LEU A 284 -5.17 9.79 -6.26
CA LEU A 284 -4.64 10.27 -5.00
C LEU A 284 -3.89 9.16 -4.31
N TYR A 285 -2.58 9.34 -4.15
CA TYR A 285 -1.71 8.46 -3.38
C TYR A 285 -1.36 9.14 -2.07
N VAL A 286 -1.52 8.42 -0.96
CA VAL A 286 -1.10 8.86 0.38
C VAL A 286 -0.07 7.87 0.92
N LYS A 287 1.09 8.40 1.33
CA LYS A 287 2.17 7.61 1.91
C LYS A 287 2.37 7.99 3.37
N ILE A 288 2.40 6.99 4.24
CA ILE A 288 2.81 7.10 5.64
C ILE A 288 4.27 6.71 5.73
N ILE A 289 5.10 7.61 6.25
CA ILE A 289 6.56 7.49 6.23
C ILE A 289 7.11 7.70 7.63
N ASP A 290 8.02 6.83 8.04
CA ASP A 290 8.85 6.97 9.22
C ASP A 290 10.20 7.62 8.82
N VAL A 291 10.41 8.87 9.24
CA VAL A 291 11.64 9.61 8.93
C VAL A 291 12.66 9.40 10.03
N PHE A 292 13.79 8.81 9.66
CA PHE A 292 14.85 8.49 10.61
C PHE A 292 15.58 9.77 11.07
N PRO A 293 16.13 9.81 12.30
CA PRO A 293 16.85 10.97 12.80
C PRO A 293 18.05 11.33 11.91
N MET A 294 18.32 12.63 11.76
CA MET A 294 19.47 13.10 10.99
C MET A 294 20.81 12.82 11.68
N ASP A 295 20.81 12.73 13.01
CA ASP A 295 21.95 12.49 13.89
C ASP A 295 22.09 11.02 14.33
N ARG A 296 21.23 10.13 13.79
CA ARG A 296 21.29 8.69 13.96
C ARG A 296 22.71 8.13 13.75
N LEU A 297 23.17 7.29 14.67
CA LEU A 297 24.41 6.52 14.48
C LEU A 297 24.19 5.31 13.57
N PRO A 298 25.16 4.95 12.70
CA PRO A 298 25.09 3.73 11.90
C PRO A 298 24.98 2.47 12.77
N LEU A 299 24.17 1.52 12.34
CA LEU A 299 24.02 0.21 12.97
C LEU A 299 24.80 -0.84 12.18
N ALA A 300 25.23 -1.91 12.86
CA ALA A 300 25.92 -3.03 12.21
C ALA A 300 25.06 -3.75 11.16
N THR A 301 23.74 -3.61 11.25
CA THR A 301 22.75 -4.17 10.33
C THR A 301 22.43 -3.23 9.17
N ASP A 302 22.98 -2.02 9.14
CA ASP A 302 22.82 -1.11 8.00
C ASP A 302 23.56 -1.65 6.80
N LYS A 303 22.91 -1.63 5.65
CA LYS A 303 23.58 -2.04 4.41
C LYS A 303 24.70 -1.05 4.05
N PRO A 304 25.86 -1.57 3.59
CA PRO A 304 26.93 -0.72 3.08
C PRO A 304 26.44 0.22 1.97
N GLY A 305 26.82 1.50 2.06
CA GLY A 305 26.47 2.51 1.05
C GLY A 305 25.07 3.13 1.20
N VAL A 306 24.21 2.60 2.06
CA VAL A 306 22.88 3.18 2.30
C VAL A 306 22.97 4.30 3.34
N LYS A 307 22.49 5.49 2.97
CA LYS A 307 22.46 6.65 3.87
C LYS A 307 21.22 6.63 4.74
N MET A 308 21.33 6.07 5.94
CA MET A 308 20.18 5.92 6.84
C MET A 308 19.80 7.20 7.63
N ASN A 309 20.68 8.21 7.71
CA ASN A 309 20.37 9.50 8.32
C ASN A 309 19.32 10.25 7.49
N GLY A 310 18.16 10.57 8.07
CA GLY A 310 17.04 11.18 7.36
C GLY A 310 16.40 10.26 6.33
N PHE A 311 16.60 8.94 6.42
CA PHE A 311 15.93 7.97 5.55
C PHE A 311 14.42 8.10 5.72
N GLN A 312 13.69 8.13 4.61
CA GLN A 312 12.24 8.22 4.61
C GLN A 312 11.65 6.84 4.33
N HIS A 313 11.51 6.04 5.39
CA HIS A 313 11.04 4.67 5.30
C HIS A 313 9.55 4.63 5.04
N LEU A 314 9.14 4.12 3.88
CA LEU A 314 7.74 3.89 3.57
C LEU A 314 7.15 2.84 4.52
N VAL A 315 6.19 3.23 5.35
CA VAL A 315 5.47 2.33 6.29
C VAL A 315 4.21 1.80 5.64
N ARG A 316 3.50 2.66 4.91
CA ARG A 316 2.30 2.32 4.17
C ARG A 316 2.09 3.25 3.00
N CYS A 317 1.54 2.73 1.90
CA CYS A 317 1.01 3.52 0.81
C CYS A 317 -0.40 3.05 0.50
N GLY A 318 -1.31 4.00 0.33
CA GLY A 318 -2.69 3.81 -0.08
C GLY A 318 -2.98 4.68 -1.28
N TYR A 319 -3.98 4.30 -2.06
CA TYR A 319 -4.40 5.09 -3.20
C TYR A 319 -5.90 4.95 -3.47
N ILE A 320 -6.44 5.94 -4.14
CA ILE A 320 -7.80 5.92 -4.69
C ILE A 320 -7.79 6.66 -6.03
N ARG A 321 -8.53 6.12 -7.00
CA ARG A 321 -8.87 6.85 -8.22
C ARG A 321 -10.09 7.72 -7.93
N GLY A 322 -9.97 9.02 -8.20
CA GLY A 322 -10.91 10.07 -7.79
C GLY A 322 -12.35 9.78 -8.18
N ARG A 323 -12.57 9.15 -9.34
CA ARG A 323 -13.90 8.69 -9.75
C ARG A 323 -14.62 7.76 -8.76
N TYR A 324 -13.89 7.11 -7.85
CA TYR A 324 -14.45 6.20 -6.84
C TYR A 324 -14.56 6.83 -5.44
N HIS A 325 -14.46 8.16 -5.33
CA HIS A 325 -14.52 8.86 -4.04
C HIS A 325 -15.83 8.61 -3.25
N GLU A 326 -16.94 8.37 -3.95
CA GLU A 326 -18.23 8.02 -3.32
C GLU A 326 -18.52 6.51 -3.34
N SER A 327 -18.16 5.81 -4.42
CA SER A 327 -18.48 4.40 -4.60
C SER A 327 -17.51 3.73 -5.57
N PHE A 328 -17.04 2.53 -5.22
CA PHE A 328 -16.27 1.68 -6.13
C PHE A 328 -17.16 1.01 -7.21
N GLU A 329 -18.48 0.96 -7.00
CA GLU A 329 -19.45 0.33 -7.90
C GLU A 329 -19.94 1.32 -8.97
N THR A 330 -20.25 2.54 -8.54
CA THR A 330 -20.82 3.60 -9.38
C THR A 330 -19.85 4.79 -9.38
N PRO A 331 -18.93 4.87 -10.35
CA PRO A 331 -18.01 6.00 -10.42
C PRO A 331 -18.75 7.31 -10.71
N ALA A 332 -18.24 8.41 -10.19
CA ALA A 332 -18.73 9.75 -10.43
C ALA A 332 -17.56 10.72 -10.65
N PRO A 333 -17.66 11.69 -11.57
CA PRO A 333 -16.62 12.69 -11.76
C PRO A 333 -16.46 13.57 -10.51
N LEU A 334 -15.25 14.07 -10.30
CA LEU A 334 -15.01 15.23 -9.44
C LEU A 334 -15.61 16.47 -10.10
N ILE A 335 -16.11 17.41 -9.30
CA ILE A 335 -16.57 18.70 -9.82
C ILE A 335 -15.36 19.66 -9.85
N PRO A 336 -14.94 20.18 -11.02
CA PRO A 336 -13.79 21.07 -11.12
C PRO A 336 -13.85 22.26 -10.15
N GLY A 337 -12.80 22.42 -9.35
CA GLY A 337 -12.65 23.47 -8.34
C GLY A 337 -13.42 23.24 -7.03
N GLU A 338 -14.26 22.21 -6.94
CA GLU A 338 -15.04 21.91 -5.74
C GLU A 338 -14.23 21.09 -4.72
N LYS A 339 -14.34 21.50 -3.46
CA LYS A 339 -13.72 20.80 -2.34
C LYS A 339 -14.50 19.52 -2.03
N THR A 340 -13.86 18.38 -2.24
CA THR A 340 -14.39 17.03 -2.06
C THR A 340 -13.66 16.34 -0.90
N ALA A 341 -14.40 15.69 -0.01
CA ALA A 341 -13.82 14.86 1.05
C ALA A 341 -13.54 13.46 0.50
N ILE A 342 -12.27 13.04 0.52
CA ILE A 342 -11.83 11.76 -0.02
C ILE A 342 -11.10 10.97 1.07
N GLN A 343 -11.60 9.78 1.39
CA GLN A 343 -10.87 8.84 2.25
C GLN A 343 -9.98 7.94 1.38
N VAL A 344 -8.67 8.02 1.59
CA VAL A 344 -7.70 7.16 0.89
C VAL A 344 -7.50 5.88 1.72
N PRO A 345 -7.82 4.69 1.18
CA PRO A 345 -7.70 3.43 1.91
C PRO A 345 -6.22 3.05 2.09
N LEU A 346 -5.79 2.86 3.34
CA LEU A 346 -4.40 2.53 3.68
C LEU A 346 -4.20 1.09 4.15
N LEU A 347 -5.26 0.39 4.56
CA LEU A 347 -5.19 -0.89 5.29
C LEU A 347 -4.47 -0.74 6.65
N GLU A 348 -4.51 -1.83 7.42
CA GLU A 348 -3.95 -1.89 8.76
C GLU A 348 -2.41 -1.91 8.76
N VAL A 349 -1.84 -1.41 9.86
CA VAL A 349 -0.42 -1.52 10.17
C VAL A 349 -0.21 -1.96 11.63
N LEU A 350 0.98 -2.46 11.92
CA LEU A 350 1.57 -2.43 13.27
C LEU A 350 2.98 -1.85 13.15
N HIS A 351 3.14 -0.60 13.59
CA HIS A 351 4.39 0.14 13.46
C HIS A 351 4.63 1.09 14.63
N THR A 352 5.78 0.94 15.30
CA THR A 352 6.26 1.89 16.30
C THR A 352 7.19 2.96 15.68
N PHE A 353 6.71 4.20 15.61
CA PHE A 353 7.56 5.36 15.37
C PHE A 353 8.37 5.66 16.64
N LYS A 354 9.70 5.76 16.53
CA LYS A 354 10.58 5.87 17.71
C LYS A 354 10.84 7.32 18.11
N PRO A 355 11.30 7.57 19.37
CA PRO A 355 11.80 8.88 19.76
C PRO A 355 12.86 9.41 18.77
N GLY A 356 12.78 10.70 18.45
CA GLY A 356 13.64 11.39 17.49
C GLY A 356 13.27 11.17 16.02
N HIS A 357 12.48 10.14 15.69
CA HIS A 357 11.92 9.99 14.36
C HIS A 357 10.83 11.05 14.10
N ARG A 358 10.40 11.20 12.85
CA ARG A 358 9.25 12.04 12.48
C ARG A 358 8.24 11.21 11.71
N ILE A 359 6.97 11.54 11.87
CA ILE A 359 5.90 11.05 11.02
C ILE A 359 5.84 11.97 9.80
N MET A 360 5.86 11.40 8.60
CA MET A 360 5.72 12.14 7.35
C MET A 360 4.56 11.58 6.53
N ILE A 361 3.79 12.49 5.93
CA ILE A 361 2.76 12.18 4.96
C ILE A 361 3.19 12.76 3.61
N GLN A 362 3.21 11.94 2.57
CA GLN A 362 3.33 12.43 1.19
C GLN A 362 2.03 12.26 0.43
N ILE A 363 1.70 13.24 -0.40
CA ILE A 363 0.56 13.21 -1.33
C ILE A 363 1.08 13.46 -2.75
N GLN A 364 0.63 12.63 -3.69
CA GLN A 364 0.96 12.71 -5.12
C GLN A 364 -0.19 12.11 -5.95
N SER A 365 -0.18 12.34 -7.27
CA SER A 365 -1.26 11.90 -8.19
C SER A 365 -0.82 10.93 -9.28
N SER A 366 0.37 10.35 -9.14
CA SER A 366 0.83 9.24 -9.98
C SER A 366 1.81 8.37 -9.19
N MET A 367 1.87 7.08 -9.51
CA MET A 367 2.94 6.16 -9.09
C MET A 367 3.28 5.27 -10.29
N PHE A 368 4.04 5.84 -11.22
CA PHE A 368 4.26 5.29 -12.56
C PHE A 368 5.58 4.52 -12.65
N PRO A 369 5.68 3.44 -13.45
CA PRO A 369 4.64 2.74 -14.20
C PRO A 369 3.93 1.63 -13.41
N LEU A 370 3.92 1.66 -12.07
CA LEU A 370 3.25 0.64 -11.27
C LEU A 370 1.74 0.61 -11.53
N PHE A 371 1.14 1.79 -11.64
CA PHE A 371 -0.26 1.99 -12.05
C PHE A 371 -0.32 2.76 -13.38
N ASP A 372 -1.40 2.51 -14.13
CA ASP A 372 -1.75 3.32 -15.29
C ASP A 372 -1.98 4.78 -14.89
N LEU A 373 -1.66 5.71 -15.78
CA LEU A 373 -1.90 7.12 -15.52
C LEU A 373 -3.39 7.43 -15.59
N ASN A 374 -3.86 8.28 -14.68
CA ASN A 374 -5.17 8.89 -14.80
C ASN A 374 -5.09 10.00 -15.88
N PRO A 375 -5.99 10.03 -16.88
CA PRO A 375 -6.08 11.13 -17.85
C PRO A 375 -6.42 12.49 -17.22
N GLN A 376 -6.88 12.46 -15.96
CA GLN A 376 -7.38 13.59 -15.17
C GLN A 376 -8.75 14.11 -15.67
N LYS A 377 -9.18 13.69 -16.86
CA LYS A 377 -10.57 13.81 -17.34
C LYS A 377 -11.40 12.60 -16.98
N TYR A 378 -12.71 12.79 -16.86
CA TYR A 378 -13.63 11.68 -16.65
C TYR A 378 -13.89 10.96 -17.98
N ILE A 379 -13.21 9.83 -18.17
CA ILE A 379 -13.45 8.90 -19.29
C ILE A 379 -14.25 7.72 -18.76
N GLU A 380 -15.38 7.39 -19.40
CA GLU A 380 -16.29 6.33 -18.92
C GLU A 380 -15.55 5.01 -18.66
N ASN A 381 -14.67 4.62 -19.59
CA ASN A 381 -13.77 3.48 -19.42
C ASN A 381 -12.32 3.91 -19.63
N ILE A 382 -11.52 3.96 -18.57
CA ILE A 382 -10.12 4.43 -18.66
C ILE A 382 -9.24 3.54 -19.57
N TYR A 383 -9.61 2.27 -19.76
CA TYR A 383 -8.90 1.37 -20.69
C TYR A 383 -9.09 1.77 -22.16
N GLU A 384 -10.05 2.65 -22.45
CA GLU A 384 -10.35 3.18 -23.77
C GLU A 384 -9.82 4.61 -23.96
N ALA A 385 -9.20 5.20 -22.95
CA ALA A 385 -8.55 6.51 -23.06
C ALA A 385 -7.47 6.48 -24.15
N VAL A 386 -7.35 7.58 -24.89
CA VAL A 386 -6.34 7.80 -25.92
C VAL A 386 -5.33 8.85 -25.47
N ASP A 387 -4.18 8.95 -26.14
CA ASP A 387 -3.10 9.86 -25.76
C ASP A 387 -3.55 11.32 -25.58
N SER A 388 -4.48 11.80 -26.42
CA SER A 388 -5.01 13.17 -26.35
C SER A 388 -5.96 13.44 -25.17
N ASP A 389 -6.34 12.41 -24.40
CA ASP A 389 -7.19 12.59 -23.21
C ASP A 389 -6.39 13.04 -21.99
N PHE A 390 -5.08 12.80 -21.98
CA PHE A 390 -4.19 13.12 -20.86
C PHE A 390 -3.83 14.60 -20.87
N GLU A 391 -4.22 15.32 -19.82
CA GLU A 391 -3.92 16.74 -19.64
C GLU A 391 -3.38 16.98 -18.24
N SER A 392 -2.46 17.93 -18.07
CA SER A 392 -1.98 18.33 -16.74
C SER A 392 -3.09 19.05 -15.96
N ALA A 393 -3.15 18.82 -14.65
CA ALA A 393 -4.21 19.32 -13.77
C ALA A 393 -3.60 19.96 -12.53
N GLN A 394 -4.19 21.07 -12.09
CA GLN A 394 -3.86 21.67 -10.82
C GLN A 394 -4.71 21.02 -9.72
N HIS A 395 -4.04 20.52 -8.70
CA HIS A 395 -4.66 19.92 -7.55
C HIS A 395 -4.47 20.79 -6.31
N LYS A 396 -5.43 20.72 -5.39
CA LYS A 396 -5.44 21.48 -4.14
C LYS A 396 -5.72 20.55 -2.97
N VAL A 397 -4.90 20.65 -1.93
CA VAL A 397 -5.10 19.98 -0.63
C VAL A 397 -5.32 21.06 0.42
N PHE A 398 -6.46 20.99 1.12
CA PHE A 398 -6.83 21.96 2.15
C PHE A 398 -6.25 21.54 3.51
N GLY A 399 -5.94 22.52 4.36
CA GLY A 399 -5.29 22.31 5.67
C GLY A 399 -6.13 21.54 6.68
N ASP A 400 -7.44 21.41 6.45
CA ASP A 400 -8.33 20.51 7.20
C ASP A 400 -8.32 19.06 6.70
N SER A 401 -7.44 18.74 5.75
CA SER A 401 -7.02 17.35 5.50
C SER A 401 -6.28 16.81 6.72
N LYS A 402 -6.54 15.56 7.06
CA LYS A 402 -6.00 14.94 8.27
C LYS A 402 -5.73 13.46 8.12
N VAL A 403 -4.79 12.97 8.91
CA VAL A 403 -4.61 11.54 9.19
C VAL A 403 -4.97 11.28 10.64
N ILE A 404 -5.68 10.18 10.88
CA ILE A 404 -6.03 9.72 12.22
C ILE A 404 -5.31 8.39 12.44
N LEU A 405 -4.42 8.37 13.42
CA LEU A 405 -3.63 7.20 13.78
C LEU A 405 -4.31 6.49 14.97
N PRO A 406 -4.61 5.19 14.86
CA PRO A 406 -5.02 4.39 16.01
C PRO A 406 -3.78 4.00 16.85
N VAL A 407 -3.65 4.56 18.04
CA VAL A 407 -2.47 4.47 18.90
C VAL A 407 -2.72 3.57 20.11
N VAL A 408 -1.78 2.66 20.37
CA VAL A 408 -1.78 1.81 21.57
C VAL A 408 -1.45 2.68 22.79
N LYS A 409 -2.28 2.58 23.84
CA LYS A 409 -2.04 3.26 25.12
C LYS A 409 -0.81 2.67 25.82
N ASP A 410 0.01 3.55 26.37
CA ASP A 410 1.16 3.18 27.22
C ASP A 410 0.76 2.44 28.50
#